data_AF-A0A7J9MMW0-F1
#
_entry.id   AF-A0A7J9MMW0-F1
#
_cell.length_a   1.000
_cell.length_b   1.000
_cell.length_c   1.000
_cell.angle_alpha   90.00
_cell.angle_beta   90.00
_cell.angle_gamma   90.00
#
_symmetry.space_group_name_H-M   'P 1'
#
loop_
_entity.id
_entity.type
_entity.pdbx_description
1 polymer ?
#
loop_
_entity_poly.entity_id
_entity_poly.type
_entity_poly.pdbx_seq_one_letter_code
_entity_poly.pdbx_strand_id
1 'polypeptide(L)'
;MTTHQYINSSSSFRLVYFLVIGSLVVWSAEGGHRKEQARDRIVKLPGQPRNVKFSQYSGYITVEAKAGRALFYWLTEAPAKSRPEKKPLVLWLNGGPGCSSIAYGASEEVGPFRVREDGKSLRLNPYAWNQEANLLFLDSPAGVGFSYSNTSSDIYTAGDKRTAEDAYTFLMKWLERFPNYKHRPFYIAGESYAGHYIPELSQVIVHRNEGVKNPVLNFKGFLVSPNSLNMPYISFITLIPSFTFL
;
A
#
# COMPACT_ATOMS: atom_id res chain seq x y z
N MET A 1 13.22 36.07 85.89
CA MET A 1 14.47 36.87 85.91
C MET A 1 15.62 35.92 85.61
N THR A 2 16.52 36.32 84.68
CA THR A 2 17.91 35.83 84.46
C THR A 2 18.12 34.35 84.07
N THR A 3 18.96 33.90 83.13
CA THR A 3 19.78 34.42 82.00
C THR A 3 20.45 33.19 81.33
N HIS A 4 20.69 33.27 80.02
CA HIS A 4 21.77 32.61 79.21
C HIS A 4 22.11 31.11 79.32
N GLN A 5 22.16 30.41 78.18
CA GLN A 5 23.43 30.24 77.42
C GLN A 5 23.23 29.55 76.05
N TYR A 6 24.03 30.03 75.08
CA TYR A 6 24.23 29.55 73.72
C TYR A 6 24.97 28.21 73.67
N ILE A 7 24.60 27.31 72.75
CA ILE A 7 25.58 26.48 72.02
C ILE A 7 25.16 26.41 70.54
N ASN A 8 26.11 26.81 69.71
CA ASN A 8 26.11 26.83 68.26
C ASN A 8 26.54 25.43 67.75
N SER A 9 25.84 24.83 66.80
CA SER A 9 26.38 23.70 66.03
C SER A 9 25.69 23.62 64.67
N SER A 10 26.47 23.93 63.65
CA SER A 10 26.13 23.86 62.23
C SER A 10 26.02 22.41 61.78
N SER A 11 24.83 21.98 61.37
CA SER A 11 24.64 20.73 60.63
C SER A 11 24.00 21.04 59.28
N SER A 12 24.82 20.97 58.25
CA SER A 12 24.50 21.09 56.83
C SER A 12 23.41 20.12 56.39
N PHE A 13 22.23 20.64 56.05
CA PHE A 13 21.20 19.90 55.33
C PHE A 13 21.66 19.67 53.88
N ARG A 14 22.03 18.43 53.53
CA ARG A 14 22.16 18.00 52.13
C ARG A 14 20.78 17.56 51.66
N LEU A 15 20.14 18.41 50.86
CA LEU A 15 18.92 18.09 50.13
C LEU A 15 19.29 17.20 48.93
N VAL A 16 19.00 15.90 49.00
CA VAL A 16 19.19 14.98 47.88
C VAL A 16 17.92 15.03 47.02
N TYR A 17 17.99 15.73 45.89
CA TYR A 17 16.97 15.64 44.85
C TYR A 17 17.12 14.31 44.11
N PHE A 18 16.18 13.38 44.32
CA PHE A 18 16.01 12.23 43.43
C PHE A 18 15.32 12.71 42.14
N LEU A 19 16.11 12.90 41.08
CA LEU A 19 15.59 13.05 39.72
C LEU A 19 15.09 11.67 39.25
N VAL A 20 13.78 11.45 39.31
CA VAL A 20 13.14 10.34 38.58
C VAL A 20 13.11 10.76 37.12
N ILE A 21 14.12 10.37 36.35
CA ILE A 21 14.09 10.47 34.89
C ILE A 21 13.17 9.35 34.40
N GLY A 22 11.88 9.67 34.26
CA GLY A 22 10.97 8.84 33.49
C GLY A 22 11.44 8.82 32.04
N SER A 23 11.97 7.68 31.59
CA SER A 23 12.30 7.48 30.18
C SER A 23 11.01 7.47 29.36
N LEU A 24 10.64 8.62 28.81
CA LEU A 24 9.69 8.71 27.70
C LEU A 24 10.33 8.00 26.51
N VAL A 25 9.97 6.74 26.29
CA VAL A 25 10.26 6.05 25.04
C VAL A 25 9.42 6.73 23.96
N VAL A 26 9.98 7.75 23.33
CA VAL A 26 9.41 8.36 22.13
C VAL A 26 9.53 7.32 21.03
N TRP A 27 8.43 6.62 20.76
CA TRP A 27 8.37 5.74 19.61
C TRP A 27 8.33 6.63 18.37
N SER A 28 9.46 6.77 17.68
CA SER A 28 9.47 7.50 16.40
C SER A 28 8.53 6.79 15.43
N ALA A 29 7.56 7.53 14.87
CA ALA A 29 6.63 7.02 13.86
C ALA A 29 7.37 6.34 12.70
N GLU A 30 8.55 6.86 12.35
CA GLU A 30 9.43 6.32 11.32
C GLU A 30 10.01 4.93 11.67
N GLY A 31 10.21 4.66 12.96
CA GLY A 31 10.57 3.34 13.47
C GLY A 31 9.39 2.37 13.50
N GLY A 32 8.16 2.88 13.66
CA GLY A 32 6.92 2.11 13.56
C GLY A 32 6.69 1.59 12.14
N HIS A 33 6.72 2.48 11.14
CA HIS A 33 6.49 2.12 9.73
C HIS A 33 7.53 1.12 9.21
N ARG A 34 8.81 1.28 9.56
CA ARG A 34 9.86 0.33 9.17
C ARG A 34 9.62 -1.07 9.73
N LYS A 35 9.08 -1.20 10.95
CA LYS A 35 8.74 -2.50 11.53
C LYS A 35 7.57 -3.15 10.80
N GLU A 36 6.56 -2.38 10.42
CA GLU A 36 5.42 -2.91 9.64
C GLU A 36 5.85 -3.35 8.25
N GLN A 37 6.61 -2.52 7.51
CA GLN A 37 7.15 -2.90 6.20
C GLN A 37 8.03 -4.16 6.28
N ALA A 38 8.84 -4.28 7.33
CA ALA A 38 9.68 -5.46 7.53
C ALA A 38 8.85 -6.74 7.77
N ARG A 39 7.69 -6.64 8.42
CA ARG A 39 6.75 -7.76 8.59
C ARG A 39 6.09 -8.16 7.28
N ASP A 40 5.74 -7.19 6.45
CA ASP A 40 5.12 -7.43 5.15
C ASP A 40 6.15 -7.88 4.10
N ARG A 41 7.46 -7.80 4.38
CA ARG A 41 8.51 -8.13 3.41
C ARG A 41 8.56 -9.63 3.10
N ILE A 42 8.42 -9.96 1.83
CA ILE A 42 8.61 -11.31 1.33
C ILE A 42 10.10 -11.54 1.06
N VAL A 43 10.75 -12.36 1.88
CA VAL A 43 12.16 -12.73 1.69
C VAL A 43 12.34 -13.65 0.49
N LYS A 44 11.49 -14.68 0.37
CA LYS A 44 11.49 -15.64 -0.73
C LYS A 44 10.16 -16.37 -0.81
N LEU A 45 9.61 -16.51 -2.01
CA LEU A 45 8.45 -17.35 -2.30
C LEU A 45 8.88 -18.81 -2.55
N PRO A 46 8.02 -19.79 -2.23
CA PRO A 46 8.20 -21.16 -2.70
C PRO A 46 8.37 -21.19 -4.23
N GLY A 47 9.34 -21.96 -4.73
CA GLY A 47 9.57 -22.07 -6.17
C GLY A 47 10.20 -20.84 -6.86
N GLN A 48 10.52 -19.77 -6.12
CA GLN A 48 11.10 -18.54 -6.69
C GLN A 48 12.51 -18.76 -7.25
N PRO A 49 12.82 -18.23 -8.46
CA PRO A 49 14.17 -18.20 -9.01
C PRO A 49 15.16 -17.48 -8.10
N ARG A 50 16.42 -17.94 -8.06
CA ARG A 50 17.47 -17.35 -7.21
C ARG A 50 17.90 -15.94 -7.66
N ASN A 51 17.64 -15.57 -8.92
CA ASN A 51 18.13 -14.35 -9.54
C ASN A 51 17.13 -13.18 -9.48
N VAL A 52 16.25 -13.14 -8.48
CA VAL A 52 15.31 -12.03 -8.27
C VAL A 52 16.06 -10.85 -7.66
N LYS A 53 15.96 -9.68 -8.32
CA LYS A 53 16.72 -8.46 -7.99
C LYS A 53 15.83 -7.27 -7.62
N PHE A 54 14.61 -7.53 -7.15
CA PHE A 54 13.67 -6.54 -6.67
C PHE A 54 13.11 -6.96 -5.30
N SER A 55 12.64 -6.00 -4.52
CA SER A 55 11.93 -6.29 -3.26
C SER A 55 10.46 -6.52 -3.53
N GLN A 56 9.82 -7.25 -2.63
CA GLN A 56 8.38 -7.51 -2.66
C GLN A 56 7.83 -7.56 -1.25
N TYR A 57 6.58 -7.11 -1.12
CA TYR A 57 5.88 -6.99 0.14
C TYR A 57 4.44 -7.41 -0.05
N SER A 58 3.87 -8.12 0.92
CA SER A 58 2.45 -8.46 0.92
C SER A 58 1.91 -8.39 2.32
N GLY A 59 0.65 -8.02 2.44
CA GLY A 59 -0.01 -7.98 3.73
C GLY A 59 -1.42 -7.44 3.61
N TYR A 60 -1.98 -7.09 4.76
CA TYR A 60 -3.34 -6.59 4.88
C TYR A 60 -3.37 -5.15 5.34
N ILE A 61 -4.34 -4.40 4.83
CA ILE A 61 -4.73 -3.09 5.33
C ILE A 61 -6.21 -3.13 5.67
N THR A 62 -6.55 -2.87 6.93
CA THR A 62 -7.94 -2.77 7.39
C THR A 62 -8.57 -1.47 6.89
N VAL A 63 -9.59 -1.58 6.05
CA VAL A 63 -10.31 -0.43 5.45
C VAL A 63 -11.53 -0.04 6.27
N GLU A 64 -12.20 -1.00 6.93
CA GLU A 64 -13.30 -0.73 7.86
C GLU A 64 -13.15 -1.60 9.11
N ALA A 65 -12.86 -0.95 10.24
CA ALA A 65 -12.54 -1.64 11.48
C ALA A 65 -13.77 -2.31 12.10
N LYS A 66 -14.96 -1.70 12.01
CA LYS A 66 -16.19 -2.25 12.62
C LYS A 66 -16.65 -3.52 11.93
N ALA A 67 -16.53 -3.58 10.61
CA ALA A 67 -16.83 -4.77 9.83
C ALA A 67 -15.68 -5.80 9.83
N GLY A 68 -14.50 -5.44 10.37
CA GLY A 68 -13.29 -6.23 10.24
C GLY A 68 -12.89 -6.45 8.78
N ARG A 69 -13.11 -5.45 7.92
CA ARG A 69 -12.86 -5.52 6.49
C ARG A 69 -11.43 -5.13 6.18
N ALA A 70 -10.69 -6.03 5.54
CA ALA A 70 -9.28 -5.84 5.20
C ALA A 70 -8.98 -6.29 3.76
N LEU A 71 -8.20 -5.47 3.06
CA LEU A 71 -7.76 -5.76 1.70
C LEU A 71 -6.32 -6.25 1.69
N PHE A 72 -6.08 -7.33 0.95
CA PHE A 72 -4.77 -7.92 0.71
C PHE A 72 -4.09 -7.25 -0.49
N TYR A 73 -2.80 -7.00 -0.36
CA TYR A 73 -2.00 -6.44 -1.43
C TYR A 73 -0.71 -7.22 -1.64
N TRP A 74 -0.16 -7.09 -2.83
CA TRP A 74 1.21 -7.51 -3.15
C TRP A 74 1.91 -6.39 -3.92
N LEU A 75 2.89 -5.75 -3.29
CA LEU A 75 3.81 -4.81 -3.91
C LEU A 75 5.00 -5.58 -4.51
N THR A 76 5.28 -5.34 -5.79
CA THR A 76 6.53 -5.75 -6.44
C THR A 76 7.26 -4.49 -6.91
N GLU A 77 8.40 -4.21 -6.29
CA GLU A 77 9.19 -3.02 -6.63
C GLU A 77 9.90 -3.20 -7.97
N ALA A 78 10.35 -2.08 -8.53
CA ALA A 78 11.26 -2.13 -9.66
C ALA A 78 12.62 -2.74 -9.25
N PRO A 79 13.35 -3.38 -10.19
CA PRO A 79 14.68 -3.90 -9.91
C PRO A 79 15.61 -2.87 -9.26
N ALA A 80 16.42 -3.28 -8.29
CA ALA A 80 17.32 -2.35 -7.58
C ALA A 80 18.23 -1.54 -8.52
N LYS A 81 18.66 -2.17 -9.64
CA LYS A 81 19.48 -1.52 -10.68
C LYS A 81 18.76 -0.38 -11.43
N SER A 82 17.42 -0.36 -11.45
CA SER A 82 16.62 0.65 -12.16
C SER A 82 16.13 1.78 -11.25
N ARG A 83 16.64 1.86 -10.00
CA ARG A 83 16.32 2.92 -9.02
C ARG A 83 14.83 2.98 -8.68
N PRO A 84 14.29 1.97 -7.97
CA PRO A 84 12.86 1.87 -7.65
C PRO A 84 12.31 3.11 -6.96
N GLU A 85 13.14 3.83 -6.20
CA GLU A 85 12.78 5.08 -5.53
C GLU A 85 12.45 6.24 -6.47
N LYS A 86 12.90 6.16 -7.73
CA LYS A 86 12.61 7.15 -8.79
C LYS A 86 11.51 6.71 -9.74
N LYS A 87 11.04 5.47 -9.63
CA LYS A 87 10.00 4.91 -10.50
C LYS A 87 8.60 5.25 -9.97
N PRO A 88 7.60 5.38 -10.86
CA PRO A 88 6.22 5.63 -10.45
C PRO A 88 5.65 4.47 -9.64
N LEU A 89 4.54 4.73 -8.95
CA LEU A 89 3.68 3.71 -8.35
C LEU A 89 2.49 3.46 -9.27
N VAL A 90 2.22 2.20 -9.59
CA VAL A 90 1.06 1.79 -10.39
C VAL A 90 0.22 0.84 -9.55
N LEU A 91 -1.01 1.23 -9.24
CA LEU A 91 -2.02 0.31 -8.70
C LEU A 91 -2.59 -0.51 -9.86
N TRP A 92 -2.56 -1.84 -9.76
CA TRP A 92 -3.18 -2.75 -10.72
C TRP A 92 -4.44 -3.39 -10.14
N LEU A 93 -5.54 -3.32 -10.90
CA LEU A 93 -6.85 -3.89 -10.54
C LEU A 93 -7.35 -4.80 -11.67
N ASN A 94 -7.61 -6.07 -11.37
CA ASN A 94 -8.41 -6.92 -12.26
C ASN A 94 -9.91 -6.72 -11.99
N GLY A 95 -10.72 -7.11 -12.97
CA GLY A 95 -12.18 -6.93 -12.96
C GLY A 95 -12.97 -8.12 -12.43
N GLY A 96 -13.83 -8.69 -13.28
CA GLY A 96 -14.78 -9.75 -12.94
C GLY A 96 -16.24 -9.29 -13.08
N PRO A 97 -16.83 -8.57 -12.10
CA PRO A 97 -16.30 -8.20 -10.77
C PRO A 97 -15.97 -9.42 -9.91
N GLY A 98 -14.98 -9.30 -9.02
CA GLY A 98 -14.64 -10.36 -8.05
C GLY A 98 -13.40 -11.21 -8.39
N CYS A 99 -12.70 -10.90 -9.48
CA CYS A 99 -11.45 -11.57 -9.85
C CYS A 99 -10.26 -11.00 -9.07
N SER A 100 -9.32 -11.87 -8.66
CA SER A 100 -8.15 -11.47 -7.90
C SER A 100 -7.08 -10.82 -8.78
N SER A 101 -6.59 -9.66 -8.36
CA SER A 101 -5.46 -8.99 -9.02
C SER A 101 -4.14 -9.72 -8.82
N ILE A 102 -4.05 -10.54 -7.78
CA ILE A 102 -2.90 -11.41 -7.52
C ILE A 102 -2.95 -12.65 -8.43
N ALA A 103 -4.14 -13.24 -8.60
CA ALA A 103 -4.31 -14.41 -9.47
C ALA A 103 -4.03 -14.05 -10.94
N TYR A 104 -4.64 -13.00 -11.47
CA TYR A 104 -4.50 -12.63 -12.89
C TYR A 104 -3.32 -11.68 -13.11
N GLY A 105 -3.44 -10.43 -12.66
CA GLY A 105 -2.45 -9.37 -12.87
C GLY A 105 -1.03 -9.78 -12.51
N ALA A 106 -0.84 -10.25 -11.27
CA ALA A 106 0.49 -10.56 -10.76
C ALA A 106 1.07 -11.88 -11.30
N SER A 107 0.23 -12.90 -11.52
CA SER A 107 0.71 -14.27 -11.80
C SER A 107 0.60 -14.69 -13.27
N GLU A 108 -0.28 -14.06 -14.05
CA GLU A 108 -0.61 -14.46 -15.42
C GLU A 108 -0.48 -13.33 -16.45
N GLU A 109 -0.40 -12.06 -16.02
CA GLU A 109 -0.35 -10.89 -16.91
C GLU A 109 0.91 -10.01 -16.75
N VAL A 110 0.84 -8.89 -16.03
CA VAL A 110 1.89 -7.87 -16.01
C VAL A 110 2.94 -8.07 -14.90
N GLY A 111 2.68 -8.97 -13.96
CA GLY A 111 3.56 -9.21 -12.82
C GLY A 111 4.89 -9.90 -13.16
N PRO A 112 5.81 -9.94 -12.18
CA PRO A 112 7.19 -10.38 -12.39
C PRO A 112 7.37 -11.89 -12.49
N PHE A 113 6.36 -12.67 -12.11
CA PHE A 113 6.43 -14.12 -12.08
C PHE A 113 5.36 -14.76 -12.96
N ARG A 114 5.66 -15.95 -13.45
CA ARG A 114 4.70 -16.90 -14.00
C ARG A 114 4.81 -18.21 -13.23
N VAL A 115 3.67 -18.77 -12.88
CA VAL A 115 3.60 -20.14 -12.37
C VAL A 115 3.95 -21.11 -13.51
N ARG A 116 4.81 -22.10 -13.25
CA ARG A 116 5.12 -23.14 -14.23
C ARG A 116 4.02 -24.21 -14.22
N GLU A 117 4.03 -25.06 -15.25
CA GLU A 117 3.06 -26.16 -15.42
C GLU A 117 3.01 -27.13 -14.23
N ASP A 118 4.10 -27.22 -13.45
CA ASP A 118 4.14 -28.04 -12.23
C ASP A 118 3.29 -27.48 -11.07
N GLY A 119 2.75 -26.27 -11.20
CA GLY A 119 1.97 -25.57 -10.17
C GLY A 119 2.75 -25.22 -8.91
N LYS A 120 4.08 -25.39 -8.91
CA LYS A 120 4.93 -25.33 -7.71
C LYS A 120 6.13 -24.40 -7.87
N SER A 121 6.62 -24.22 -9.09
CA SER A 121 7.77 -23.39 -9.39
C SER A 121 7.38 -22.12 -10.15
N LEU A 122 8.19 -21.08 -9.97
CA LEU A 122 8.00 -19.79 -10.62
C LEU A 122 9.11 -19.58 -11.67
N ARG A 123 8.78 -18.91 -12.77
CA ARG A 123 9.76 -18.33 -13.70
C ARG A 123 9.59 -16.81 -13.74
N LEU A 124 10.67 -16.10 -14.02
CA LEU A 124 10.60 -14.65 -14.25
C LEU A 124 9.85 -14.35 -15.55
N ASN A 125 9.02 -13.32 -15.53
CA ASN A 125 8.42 -12.73 -16.72
C ASN A 125 9.39 -11.71 -17.34
N PRO A 126 9.94 -11.94 -18.54
CA PRO A 126 10.86 -11.00 -19.18
C PRO A 126 10.19 -9.67 -19.60
N TYR A 127 8.87 -9.61 -19.64
CA TYR A 127 8.08 -8.42 -20.00
C TYR A 127 7.31 -7.85 -18.80
N ALA A 128 7.75 -8.16 -17.58
CA ALA A 128 7.11 -7.67 -16.38
C ALA A 128 7.10 -6.14 -16.31
N TRP A 129 5.94 -5.56 -16.00
CA TRP A 129 5.80 -4.10 -15.92
C TRP A 129 6.59 -3.50 -14.75
N ASN A 130 6.97 -4.30 -13.75
CA ASN A 130 7.81 -3.82 -12.66
C ASN A 130 9.23 -3.44 -13.14
N GLN A 131 9.61 -3.72 -14.39
CA GLN A 131 10.83 -3.14 -14.97
C GLN A 131 10.77 -1.61 -15.06
N GLU A 132 9.58 -1.05 -15.25
CA GLU A 132 9.35 0.38 -15.45
C GLU A 132 8.62 1.09 -14.31
N ALA A 133 7.96 0.34 -13.40
CA ALA A 133 7.22 0.90 -12.28
C ALA A 133 7.35 0.05 -11.02
N ASN A 134 6.90 0.58 -9.88
CA ASN A 134 6.57 -0.24 -8.72
C ASN A 134 5.09 -0.64 -8.84
N LEU A 135 4.81 -1.94 -8.89
CA LEU A 135 3.44 -2.45 -9.09
C LEU A 135 2.81 -2.85 -7.77
N LEU A 136 1.67 -2.27 -7.47
CA LEU A 136 0.84 -2.61 -6.31
C LEU A 136 -0.40 -3.35 -6.79
N PHE A 137 -0.43 -4.67 -6.63
CA PHE A 137 -1.61 -5.48 -6.91
C PHE A 137 -2.52 -5.47 -5.68
N LEU A 138 -3.82 -5.24 -5.90
CA LEU A 138 -4.81 -5.16 -4.83
C LEU A 138 -5.96 -6.12 -5.11
N ASP A 139 -6.21 -7.05 -4.19
CA ASP A 139 -7.44 -7.84 -4.20
C ASP A 139 -8.58 -6.97 -3.63
N SER A 140 -9.53 -6.61 -4.48
CA SER A 140 -10.65 -5.74 -4.13
C SER A 140 -11.89 -6.11 -4.94
N PRO A 141 -13.11 -6.04 -4.37
CA PRO A 141 -13.44 -5.71 -2.97
C PRO A 141 -13.11 -6.84 -1.97
N ALA A 142 -13.44 -6.64 -0.69
CA ALA A 142 -13.34 -7.70 0.31
C ALA A 142 -14.18 -8.93 -0.06
N GLY A 143 -13.61 -10.12 0.09
CA GLY A 143 -14.14 -11.39 -0.43
C GLY A 143 -13.44 -11.87 -1.70
N VAL A 144 -12.65 -11.02 -2.36
CA VAL A 144 -11.83 -11.36 -3.53
C VAL A 144 -10.46 -11.89 -3.11
N GLY A 145 -10.04 -13.02 -3.69
CA GLY A 145 -8.71 -13.59 -3.47
C GLY A 145 -8.41 -13.78 -1.99
N PHE A 146 -7.43 -13.06 -1.47
CA PHE A 146 -7.07 -13.11 -0.05
C PHE A 146 -7.76 -12.04 0.82
N SER A 147 -8.42 -11.05 0.23
CA SER A 147 -9.15 -9.99 0.95
C SER A 147 -10.41 -10.51 1.62
N TYR A 148 -10.72 -10.02 2.81
CA TYR A 148 -11.82 -10.57 3.62
C TYR A 148 -12.59 -9.50 4.41
N SER A 149 -13.76 -9.89 4.92
CA SER A 149 -14.52 -9.15 5.92
C SER A 149 -14.98 -10.11 7.01
N ASN A 150 -14.94 -9.66 8.28
CA ASN A 150 -15.53 -10.41 9.39
C ASN A 150 -17.06 -10.31 9.41
N THR A 151 -17.63 -9.37 8.66
CA THR A 151 -19.07 -9.22 8.45
C THR A 151 -19.47 -9.88 7.13
N SER A 152 -20.07 -11.07 7.20
CA SER A 152 -20.41 -11.87 6.01
C SER A 152 -21.33 -11.17 5.00
N SER A 153 -22.24 -10.29 5.46
CA SER A 153 -23.11 -9.52 4.59
C SER A 153 -22.36 -8.55 3.67
N ASP A 154 -21.11 -8.20 3.97
CA ASP A 154 -20.29 -7.36 3.10
C ASP A 154 -20.08 -8.03 1.74
N ILE A 155 -19.96 -9.36 1.68
CA ILE A 155 -19.69 -10.09 0.42
C ILE A 155 -20.85 -9.91 -0.57
N TYR A 156 -22.08 -9.77 -0.09
CA TYR A 156 -23.29 -9.66 -0.92
C TYR A 156 -23.74 -8.22 -1.20
N THR A 157 -23.10 -7.24 -0.56
CA THR A 157 -23.48 -5.81 -0.63
C THR A 157 -22.39 -4.96 -1.27
N ALA A 158 -21.41 -5.58 -1.92
CA ALA A 158 -20.40 -4.89 -2.70
C ALA A 158 -21.03 -4.16 -3.88
N GLY A 159 -20.54 -2.94 -4.13
CA GLY A 159 -20.93 -2.11 -5.26
C GLY A 159 -19.86 -1.07 -5.52
N ASP A 160 -19.85 -0.51 -6.73
CA ASP A 160 -18.76 0.32 -7.26
C ASP A 160 -18.33 1.43 -6.30
N LYS A 161 -19.31 2.17 -5.75
CA LYS A 161 -19.06 3.25 -4.79
C LYS A 161 -18.32 2.77 -3.53
N ARG A 162 -18.76 1.65 -2.93
CA ARG A 162 -18.12 1.13 -1.71
C ARG A 162 -16.72 0.62 -2.02
N THR A 163 -16.56 -0.07 -3.15
CA THR A 163 -15.26 -0.57 -3.62
C THR A 163 -14.27 0.58 -3.84
N ALA A 164 -14.71 1.69 -4.43
CA ALA A 164 -13.87 2.88 -4.65
C ALA A 164 -13.46 3.55 -3.32
N GLU A 165 -14.38 3.76 -2.38
CA GLU A 165 -14.05 4.39 -1.08
C GLU A 165 -13.17 3.47 -0.20
N ASP A 166 -13.40 2.16 -0.22
CA ASP A 166 -12.53 1.19 0.47
C ASP A 166 -11.12 1.18 -0.16
N ALA A 167 -11.01 1.19 -1.50
CA ALA A 167 -9.73 1.25 -2.19
C ALA A 167 -8.98 2.58 -1.94
N TYR A 168 -9.69 3.71 -1.87
CA TYR A 168 -9.11 4.98 -1.46
C TYR A 168 -8.59 4.93 -0.02
N THR A 169 -9.39 4.39 0.90
CA THR A 169 -9.00 4.20 2.31
C THR A 169 -7.78 3.29 2.42
N PHE A 170 -7.74 2.21 1.64
CA PHE A 170 -6.59 1.34 1.50
C PHE A 170 -5.35 2.13 1.09
N LEU A 171 -5.40 2.93 0.02
CA LEU A 171 -4.25 3.70 -0.47
C LEU A 171 -3.73 4.68 0.58
N MET A 172 -4.60 5.40 1.26
CA MET A 172 -4.19 6.36 2.29
C MET A 172 -3.49 5.66 3.46
N LYS A 173 -4.06 4.57 3.98
CA LYS A 173 -3.44 3.79 5.06
C LYS A 173 -2.17 3.07 4.62
N TRP A 174 -2.14 2.57 3.39
CA TRP A 174 -0.96 1.94 2.81
C TRP A 174 0.18 2.95 2.66
N LEU A 175 -0.10 4.20 2.27
CA LEU A 175 0.90 5.26 2.20
C LEU A 175 1.42 5.68 3.58
N GLU A 176 0.62 5.55 4.65
CA GLU A 176 1.14 5.68 6.00
C GLU A 176 2.13 4.55 6.33
N ARG A 177 1.83 3.30 5.93
CA ARG A 177 2.79 2.19 6.09
C ARG A 177 4.01 2.34 5.20
N PHE A 178 3.87 2.86 3.98
CA PHE A 178 4.91 3.03 2.96
C PHE A 178 5.16 4.51 2.63
N PRO A 179 5.64 5.34 3.59
CA PRO A 179 5.72 6.78 3.40
C PRO A 179 6.69 7.21 2.28
N ASN A 180 7.65 6.34 1.92
CA ASN A 180 8.58 6.57 0.81
C ASN A 180 7.90 6.65 -0.57
N TYR A 181 6.63 6.25 -0.66
CA TYR A 181 5.81 6.34 -1.87
C TYR A 181 4.93 7.60 -1.92
N LYS A 182 4.85 8.37 -0.83
CA LYS A 182 4.13 9.65 -0.82
C LYS A 182 4.72 10.59 -1.87
N HIS A 183 3.85 11.32 -2.55
CA HIS A 183 4.16 12.28 -3.62
C HIS A 183 4.78 11.69 -4.91
N ARG A 184 5.06 10.38 -4.97
CA ARG A 184 5.49 9.75 -6.22
C ARG A 184 4.39 9.85 -7.28
N PRO A 185 4.74 9.98 -8.57
CA PRO A 185 3.76 9.85 -9.64
C PRO A 185 2.97 8.55 -9.47
N PHE A 186 1.65 8.68 -9.35
CA PHE A 186 0.74 7.57 -9.09
C PHE A 186 -0.22 7.39 -10.27
N TYR A 187 -0.34 6.15 -10.72
CA TYR A 187 -1.25 5.76 -11.79
C TYR A 187 -2.10 4.57 -11.35
N ILE A 188 -3.26 4.42 -11.98
CA ILE A 188 -4.12 3.25 -11.81
C ILE A 188 -4.23 2.54 -13.16
N ALA A 189 -4.03 1.24 -13.18
CA ALA A 189 -4.15 0.41 -14.38
C ALA A 189 -5.00 -0.82 -14.10
N GLY A 190 -5.62 -1.38 -15.14
CA GLY A 190 -6.40 -2.60 -14.98
C GLY A 190 -7.23 -3.00 -16.19
N GLU A 191 -8.00 -4.06 -16.02
CA GLU A 191 -8.75 -4.70 -17.10
C GLU A 191 -10.12 -5.27 -16.68
N SER A 192 -10.93 -5.61 -17.70
CA SER A 192 -12.29 -6.13 -17.55
C SER A 192 -13.17 -5.17 -16.73
N TYR A 193 -13.93 -5.64 -15.75
CA TYR A 193 -14.75 -4.78 -14.90
C TYR A 193 -13.99 -3.66 -14.15
N ALA A 194 -12.65 -3.69 -14.13
CA ALA A 194 -11.86 -2.55 -13.67
C ALA A 194 -12.10 -1.26 -14.49
N GLY A 195 -12.68 -1.36 -15.69
CA GLY A 195 -13.22 -0.21 -16.41
C GLY A 195 -14.28 0.59 -15.65
N HIS A 196 -14.94 -0.01 -14.65
CA HIS A 196 -15.80 0.68 -13.69
C HIS A 196 -15.02 1.12 -12.44
N TYR A 197 -14.17 0.24 -11.89
CA TYR A 197 -13.41 0.53 -10.67
C TYR A 197 -12.45 1.71 -10.81
N ILE A 198 -11.77 1.79 -11.95
CA ILE A 198 -10.69 2.76 -12.18
C ILE A 198 -11.24 4.18 -12.29
N PRO A 199 -12.26 4.49 -13.12
CA PRO A 199 -12.86 5.81 -13.15
C PRO A 199 -13.45 6.23 -11.80
N GLU A 200 -14.15 5.32 -11.11
CA GLU A 200 -14.77 5.63 -9.81
C GLU A 200 -13.71 5.98 -8.75
N LEU A 201 -12.67 5.15 -8.61
CA LEU A 201 -11.56 5.45 -7.70
C LEU A 201 -10.82 6.73 -8.11
N SER A 202 -10.61 6.95 -9.40
CA SER A 202 -9.96 8.15 -9.92
C SER A 202 -10.74 9.41 -9.56
N GLN A 203 -12.08 9.37 -9.67
CA GLN A 203 -12.95 10.47 -9.29
C GLN A 203 -12.87 10.77 -7.79
N VAL A 204 -12.90 9.73 -6.94
CA VAL A 204 -12.71 9.89 -5.49
C VAL A 204 -11.37 10.57 -5.20
N ILE A 205 -10.28 10.14 -5.84
CA ILE A 205 -8.95 10.72 -5.64
C ILE A 205 -8.89 12.18 -6.08
N VAL A 206 -9.38 12.49 -7.28
CA VAL A 206 -9.36 13.86 -7.81
C VAL A 206 -10.15 14.80 -6.90
N HIS A 207 -11.33 14.39 -6.45
CA HIS A 207 -12.14 15.17 -5.52
C HIS A 207 -11.44 15.36 -4.15
N ARG A 208 -10.80 14.32 -3.60
CA ARG A 208 -10.06 14.41 -2.33
C ARG A 208 -8.78 15.26 -2.42
N ASN A 209 -8.23 15.42 -3.63
CA ASN A 209 -7.07 16.25 -3.91
C ASN A 209 -7.43 17.72 -4.25
N GLU A 210 -8.71 18.04 -4.40
CA GLU A 210 -9.17 19.37 -4.79
C GLU A 210 -8.72 20.43 -3.76
N GLY A 211 -8.07 21.49 -4.25
CA GLY A 211 -7.50 22.55 -3.38
C GLY A 211 -6.26 22.15 -2.57
N VAL A 212 -5.82 20.89 -2.62
CA VAL A 212 -4.64 20.42 -1.87
C VAL A 212 -3.36 20.74 -2.64
N LYS A 213 -2.54 21.64 -2.09
CA LYS A 213 -1.21 21.92 -2.64
C LYS A 213 -0.27 20.74 -2.33
N ASN A 214 0.22 20.06 -3.36
CA ASN A 214 1.08 18.87 -3.29
C ASN A 214 0.42 17.68 -2.56
N PRO A 215 -0.58 17.02 -3.18
CA PRO A 215 -1.28 15.90 -2.56
C PRO A 215 -0.34 14.73 -2.26
N VAL A 216 -0.64 14.01 -1.17
CA VAL A 216 0.11 12.81 -0.76
C VAL A 216 0.03 11.72 -1.83
N LEU A 217 -1.13 11.56 -2.44
CA LEU A 217 -1.35 10.72 -3.62
C LEU A 217 -1.27 11.60 -4.88
N ASN A 218 -0.09 11.69 -5.48
CA ASN A 218 0.18 12.51 -6.67
C ASN A 218 -0.31 11.80 -7.94
N PHE A 219 -1.63 11.75 -8.09
CA PHE A 219 -2.32 11.07 -9.18
C PHE A 219 -2.07 11.74 -10.53
N LYS A 220 -1.65 10.95 -11.51
CA LYS A 220 -1.25 11.43 -12.85
C LYS A 220 -2.14 10.93 -13.98
N GLY A 221 -2.90 9.86 -13.78
CA GLY A 221 -3.78 9.31 -14.80
C GLY A 221 -4.02 7.82 -14.61
N PHE A 222 -4.75 7.24 -15.55
CA PHE A 222 -5.10 5.83 -15.52
C PHE A 222 -5.04 5.17 -16.90
N LEU A 223 -4.95 3.84 -16.90
CA LEU A 223 -4.99 2.99 -18.09
C LEU A 223 -6.03 1.89 -17.90
N VAL A 224 -6.96 1.76 -18.85
CA VAL A 224 -8.00 0.73 -18.84
C VAL A 224 -7.87 -0.10 -20.11
N SER A 225 -7.84 -1.43 -19.98
CA SER A 225 -7.80 -2.33 -21.13
C SER A 225 -9.11 -2.24 -21.96
N PRO A 226 -9.09 -2.33 -23.30
CA PRO A 226 -10.25 -2.04 -24.15
C PRO A 226 -11.51 -2.88 -23.90
N ASN A 227 -11.36 -4.13 -23.43
CA ASN A 227 -12.50 -5.05 -23.20
C ASN A 227 -13.34 -4.70 -21.96
N SER A 228 -13.02 -3.59 -21.30
CA SER A 228 -13.52 -3.20 -19.97
C SER A 228 -14.71 -2.23 -20.01
N LEU A 229 -14.95 -1.60 -21.17
CA LEU A 229 -15.89 -0.50 -21.30
C LEU A 229 -16.96 -0.88 -22.34
N ASN A 230 -18.10 -1.39 -21.88
CA ASN A 230 -19.34 -1.37 -22.66
C ASN A 230 -19.97 0.04 -22.59
N MET A 231 -19.16 1.08 -22.77
CA MET A 231 -19.57 2.49 -22.80
C MET A 231 -19.20 3.06 -24.18
N PRO A 232 -20.17 3.55 -24.97
CA PRO A 232 -19.96 3.85 -26.40
C PRO A 232 -19.05 5.07 -26.64
N TYR A 233 -18.73 5.88 -25.63
CA TYR A 233 -17.91 7.06 -25.77
C TYR A 233 -17.21 7.33 -24.45
N ILE A 234 -15.91 7.03 -24.36
CA ILE A 234 -14.86 7.69 -23.55
C ILE A 234 -13.72 6.68 -23.37
N SER A 235 -12.71 6.78 -24.24
CA SER A 235 -11.38 6.22 -24.01
C SER A 235 -10.48 7.36 -23.53
N PHE A 236 -10.49 7.70 -22.23
CA PHE A 236 -9.46 8.60 -21.69
C PHE A 236 -8.17 7.82 -21.51
N ILE A 237 -7.44 7.67 -22.61
CA ILE A 237 -6.08 7.17 -22.61
C ILE A 237 -5.19 8.32 -22.12
N THR A 238 -4.97 8.43 -20.81
CA THR A 238 -3.81 9.15 -20.29
C THR A 238 -2.70 8.12 -20.18
N LEU A 239 -2.00 7.85 -21.29
CA LEU A 239 -0.92 6.87 -21.35
C LEU A 239 0.08 7.15 -20.23
N ILE A 240 0.39 6.11 -19.45
CA ILE A 240 1.63 6.11 -18.69
C ILE A 240 2.75 6.16 -19.74
N PRO A 241 3.55 7.25 -19.83
CA PRO A 241 4.44 7.47 -20.98
C PRO A 241 5.47 6.34 -21.20
N SER A 242 5.72 5.53 -20.17
CA SER A 242 6.66 4.42 -20.18
C SER A 242 6.08 3.07 -20.65
N PHE A 243 4.76 2.94 -20.81
CA PHE A 243 4.10 1.68 -21.22
C PHE A 243 3.51 1.74 -22.63
N THR A 244 4.03 2.63 -23.49
CA THR A 244 3.58 2.78 -24.88
C THR A 244 3.86 1.49 -25.66
N PHE A 245 2.79 0.73 -25.95
CA PHE A 245 2.65 -0.43 -26.83
C PHE A 245 3.84 -1.42 -26.89
N LEU A 246 3.73 -2.50 -26.10
CA LEU A 246 4.24 -3.82 -26.51
C LEU A 246 3.24 -4.46 -27.48
#